data_AF-A0A1Y1VRM7-F1
#
_entry.id   AF-A0A1Y1VRM7-F1
#
_cell.length_a   1.000
_cell.length_b   1.000
_cell.length_c   1.000
_cell.angle_alpha   90.00
_cell.angle_beta   90.00
_cell.angle_gamma   90.00
#
_symmetry.space_group_name_H-M   'P 1'
#
loop_
_entity.id
_entity.type
_entity.pdbx_description
1 polymer ?
#
loop_
_entity_poly.entity_id
_entity_poly.type
_entity_poly.pdbx_seq_one_letter_code
_entity_poly.pdbx_strand_id
1 'polypeptide(L)'
;MVKSSIWIIQTIISFMKKKYKITATPFQYTNYTIDEIEQFEVKNTLDCQDFSSYSHIYELQNKQGEIFKACEYQYFCHKNSNCIKVLSPQNISSYSTSNKNSNFGEYLFNVDDTTEEKILISCSEKRFKKTLCETEICNSDSDCFSNKCVEGTCMINEDDPAYICRTTKENSELKVKCLLAYEEKCQEDSDCGDIATCSKDDKVCIIEKVQEETNYTKYIFISRVIVKNPKLA
;
A
#
# COMPACT_ATOMS: atom_id res chain seq x y z
N MET A 1 -53.10 15.60 -16.58
CA MET A 1 -52.13 16.58 -16.05
C MET A 1 -51.12 15.93 -15.08
N VAL A 2 -50.63 14.71 -15.35
CA VAL A 2 -49.79 13.92 -14.40
C VAL A 2 -48.49 13.38 -15.03
N LYS A 3 -48.26 13.59 -16.34
CA LYS A 3 -47.08 13.04 -17.05
C LYS A 3 -45.80 13.87 -16.89
N SER A 4 -45.87 15.08 -16.35
CA SER A 4 -44.71 16.00 -16.28
C SER A 4 -43.81 15.78 -15.06
N SER A 5 -44.30 15.10 -14.01
CA SER A 5 -43.60 14.96 -12.73
C SER A 5 -42.65 13.74 -12.67
N ILE A 6 -42.76 12.81 -13.62
CA ILE A 6 -41.97 11.56 -13.65
C ILE A 6 -40.57 11.79 -14.24
N TRP A 7 -40.43 12.73 -15.18
CA TRP A 7 -39.15 13.04 -15.83
C TRP A 7 -38.13 13.69 -14.88
N ILE A 8 -38.60 14.44 -13.88
CA ILE A 8 -37.70 15.15 -12.93
C ILE A 8 -37.07 14.16 -11.94
N ILE A 9 -37.77 13.08 -11.57
CA ILE A 9 -37.27 12.10 -10.59
C ILE A 9 -36.19 11.19 -11.20
N GLN A 10 -36.29 10.81 -12.48
CA GLN A 10 -35.25 10.00 -13.14
C GLN A 10 -33.92 10.74 -13.28
N THR A 11 -33.93 12.04 -13.55
CA THR A 11 -32.71 12.85 -13.68
C THR A 11 -31.98 12.99 -12.33
N ILE A 12 -32.71 13.09 -11.21
CA ILE A 12 -32.12 13.19 -9.87
C ILE A 12 -31.45 11.87 -9.45
N ILE A 13 -32.01 10.71 -9.81
CA ILE A 13 -31.40 9.40 -9.52
C ILE A 13 -30.12 9.17 -10.34
N SER A 14 -30.04 9.71 -11.56
CA SER A 14 -28.81 9.66 -12.37
C SER A 14 -27.68 10.51 -11.77
N PHE A 15 -28.00 11.66 -11.16
CA PHE A 15 -27.00 12.51 -10.49
C PHE A 15 -26.49 11.92 -9.15
N MET A 16 -27.32 11.16 -8.40
CA MET A 16 -26.87 10.50 -7.16
C MET A 16 -26.01 9.24 -7.38
N LYS A 17 -25.78 8.83 -8.63
CA LYS A 17 -24.82 7.76 -8.99
C LYS A 17 -23.44 8.27 -9.39
N LYS A 18 -23.16 9.57 -9.27
CA LYS A 18 -21.77 10.02 -9.07
C LYS A 18 -21.36 9.56 -7.67
N LYS A 19 -21.12 8.25 -7.54
CA LYS A 19 -20.34 7.70 -6.44
C LYS A 19 -19.08 8.56 -6.41
N TYR A 20 -18.90 9.32 -5.34
CA TYR A 20 -17.60 9.89 -5.05
C TYR A 20 -16.66 8.68 -5.04
N LYS A 21 -15.86 8.50 -6.10
CA LYS A 21 -14.72 7.60 -6.04
C LYS A 21 -13.85 8.23 -4.96
N ILE A 22 -13.98 7.68 -3.75
CA ILE A 22 -13.09 7.91 -2.63
C ILE A 22 -11.68 7.80 -3.22
N THR A 23 -10.81 8.72 -2.83
CA THR A 23 -9.46 8.99 -3.35
C THR A 23 -8.63 7.71 -3.54
N ALA A 24 -8.87 7.01 -4.64
CA ALA A 24 -8.08 5.87 -5.04
C ALA A 24 -6.68 6.37 -5.43
N THR A 25 -5.67 5.55 -5.21
CA THR A 25 -4.30 5.93 -5.59
C THR A 25 -4.16 5.85 -7.12
N PRO A 26 -3.69 6.90 -7.81
CA PRO A 26 -3.46 6.83 -9.25
C PRO A 26 -2.23 5.98 -9.59
N PHE A 27 -2.24 5.35 -10.76
CA PHE A 27 -1.08 4.70 -11.35
C PHE A 27 -0.92 5.09 -12.82
N GLN A 28 0.26 4.80 -13.37
CA GLN A 28 0.57 4.98 -14.79
C GLN A 28 1.42 3.83 -15.30
N TYR A 29 1.13 3.32 -16.50
CA TYR A 29 2.05 2.39 -17.18
C TYR A 29 3.33 3.10 -17.59
N THR A 30 4.44 2.37 -17.59
CA THR A 30 5.74 2.90 -18.01
C THR A 30 6.32 2.03 -19.11
N ASN A 31 7.41 2.51 -19.70
CA ASN A 31 8.30 1.72 -20.55
C ASN A 31 9.59 1.31 -19.82
N TYR A 32 9.60 1.41 -18.48
CA TYR A 32 10.77 1.08 -17.66
C TYR A 32 10.70 -0.35 -17.13
N THR A 33 11.82 -1.03 -17.19
CA THR A 33 12.06 -2.34 -16.56
C THR A 33 12.66 -2.18 -15.17
N ILE A 34 12.75 -3.27 -14.39
CA ILE A 34 13.44 -3.29 -13.09
C ILE A 34 14.87 -2.78 -13.22
N ASP A 35 15.62 -3.29 -14.20
CA ASP A 35 17.04 -2.95 -14.39
C ASP A 35 17.23 -1.46 -14.65
N GLU A 36 16.34 -0.82 -15.41
CA GLU A 36 16.38 0.61 -15.68
C GLU A 36 16.03 1.45 -14.43
N ILE A 37 15.02 1.01 -13.67
CA ILE A 37 14.57 1.70 -12.45
C ILE A 37 15.65 1.69 -11.38
N GLU A 38 16.38 0.58 -11.21
CA GLU A 38 17.48 0.50 -10.23
C GLU A 38 18.66 1.43 -10.56
N GLN A 39 18.76 1.91 -11.80
CA GLN A 39 19.75 2.92 -12.21
C GLN A 39 19.28 4.37 -12.02
N PHE A 40 18.05 4.59 -11.53
CA PHE A 40 17.55 5.95 -11.30
C PHE A 40 18.34 6.66 -10.21
N GLU A 41 18.79 7.87 -10.53
CA GLU A 41 19.41 8.76 -9.55
C GLU A 41 18.33 9.28 -8.58
N VAL A 42 18.49 8.97 -7.29
CA VAL A 42 17.60 9.48 -6.26
C VAL A 42 18.04 10.85 -5.79
N LYS A 43 17.23 11.87 -6.11
CA LYS A 43 17.44 13.23 -5.66
C LYS A 43 16.87 13.48 -4.27
N ASN A 44 17.51 14.37 -3.53
CA ASN A 44 17.03 14.93 -2.26
C ASN A 44 16.81 16.46 -2.35
N THR A 45 16.65 16.97 -3.58
CA THR A 45 16.35 18.38 -3.89
C THR A 45 14.85 18.59 -4.05
N LEU A 46 14.38 19.84 -3.92
CA LEU A 46 12.96 20.19 -3.98
C LEU A 46 12.25 19.71 -5.25
N ASP A 47 12.97 19.74 -6.39
CA ASP A 47 12.44 19.35 -7.70
C ASP A 47 12.79 17.89 -8.00
N CYS A 48 11.79 17.03 -7.88
CA CYS A 48 11.89 15.62 -8.30
C CYS A 48 11.71 15.48 -9.81
N GLN A 49 12.32 14.46 -10.40
CA GLN A 49 12.22 14.18 -11.83
C GLN A 49 10.82 13.64 -12.18
N ASP A 50 10.37 13.80 -13.43
CA ASP A 50 9.00 13.39 -13.85
C ASP A 50 8.74 11.87 -13.73
N PHE A 51 9.79 11.08 -13.62
CA PHE A 51 9.73 9.65 -13.34
C PHE A 51 9.75 9.33 -11.84
N SER A 52 9.67 10.31 -10.93
CA SER A 52 9.32 10.05 -9.54
C SER A 52 7.82 9.78 -9.39
N SER A 53 7.45 9.11 -8.31
CA SER A 53 6.05 8.86 -7.92
C SER A 53 5.37 10.10 -7.36
N TYR A 54 6.16 11.08 -6.90
CA TYR A 54 5.67 12.34 -6.35
C TYR A 54 6.60 13.50 -6.72
N SER A 55 6.04 14.67 -7.03
CA SER A 55 6.79 15.84 -7.55
C SER A 55 7.66 16.54 -6.52
N HIS A 56 7.60 16.13 -5.25
CA HIS A 56 8.29 16.75 -4.14
C HIS A 56 8.99 15.72 -3.27
N ILE A 57 10.00 16.16 -2.53
CA ILE A 57 10.62 15.34 -1.49
C ILE A 57 9.58 14.89 -0.47
N TYR A 58 9.72 13.64 -0.04
CA TYR A 58 8.89 13.05 0.99
C TYR A 58 9.76 12.48 2.11
N GLU A 59 9.19 12.39 3.31
CA GLU A 59 9.85 11.72 4.44
C GLU A 59 9.62 10.22 4.33
N LEU A 60 10.71 9.48 4.17
CA LEU A 60 10.73 8.05 3.93
C LEU A 60 11.44 7.35 5.09
N GLN A 61 11.17 6.05 5.24
CA GLN A 61 11.79 5.22 6.25
C GLN A 61 12.37 3.97 5.59
N ASN A 62 13.64 3.65 5.87
CA ASN A 62 14.22 2.38 5.40
C ASN A 62 13.88 1.23 6.36
N LYS A 63 14.26 0.00 5.99
CA LYS A 63 14.03 -1.21 6.81
C LYS A 63 14.66 -1.15 8.20
N GLN A 64 15.73 -0.38 8.38
CA GLN A 64 16.40 -0.18 9.67
C GLN A 64 15.68 0.86 10.56
N GLY A 65 14.60 1.46 10.05
CA GLY A 65 13.85 2.49 10.73
C GLY A 65 14.46 3.89 10.60
N GLU A 66 15.52 4.06 9.81
CA GLU A 66 16.14 5.37 9.55
C GLU A 66 15.19 6.23 8.71
N ILE A 67 14.92 7.43 9.20
CA ILE A 67 14.10 8.43 8.51
C ILE A 67 15.00 9.32 7.65
N PHE A 68 14.63 9.51 6.38
CA PHE A 68 15.35 10.36 5.44
C PHE A 68 14.38 11.10 4.50
N LYS A 69 14.86 12.15 3.81
CA LYS A 69 14.07 12.91 2.83
C LYS A 69 14.65 12.75 1.44
N ALA A 70 13.83 12.33 0.50
CA ALA A 70 14.22 12.12 -0.89
C ALA A 70 12.98 12.16 -1.80
N CYS A 71 13.21 12.20 -3.11
CA CYS A 71 12.20 11.90 -4.10
C CYS A 71 11.78 10.44 -4.00
N GLU A 72 10.48 10.20 -3.92
CA GLU A 72 9.95 8.84 -3.86
C GLU A 72 9.81 8.26 -5.26
N TYR A 73 10.33 7.05 -5.42
CA TYR A 73 10.03 6.17 -6.53
C TYR A 73 9.24 5.00 -5.94
N GLN A 74 8.10 4.65 -6.54
CA GLN A 74 7.27 3.55 -6.13
C GLN A 74 6.71 2.88 -7.40
N TYR A 75 7.27 1.72 -7.73
CA TYR A 75 6.91 0.97 -8.92
C TYR A 75 6.56 -0.47 -8.58
N PHE A 76 5.63 -1.04 -9.35
CA PHE A 76 5.29 -2.46 -9.34
C PHE A 76 5.73 -3.09 -10.65
N CYS A 77 6.47 -4.18 -10.56
CA CYS A 77 7.12 -4.80 -11.71
C CYS A 77 6.96 -6.31 -11.69
N HIS A 78 6.96 -6.92 -12.86
CA HIS A 78 7.38 -8.30 -13.03
C HIS A 78 8.80 -8.32 -13.61
N LYS A 79 9.51 -9.45 -13.46
CA LYS A 79 10.93 -9.53 -13.83
C LYS A 79 11.21 -9.24 -15.31
N ASN A 80 10.31 -9.65 -16.20
CA ASN A 80 10.47 -9.56 -17.65
C ASN A 80 9.43 -8.63 -18.30
N SER A 81 8.86 -7.70 -17.56
CA SER A 81 7.85 -6.76 -18.06
C SER A 81 8.25 -5.31 -17.77
N ASN A 82 7.54 -4.40 -18.44
CA ASN A 82 7.55 -3.01 -17.99
C ASN A 82 6.81 -2.88 -16.66
N CYS A 83 7.17 -1.85 -15.90
CA CYS A 83 6.64 -1.58 -14.59
C CYS A 83 5.46 -0.59 -14.65
N ILE A 84 4.67 -0.61 -13.58
CA ILE A 84 3.63 0.37 -13.28
C ILE A 84 4.19 1.35 -12.25
N LYS A 85 4.11 2.65 -12.54
CA LYS A 85 4.43 3.73 -11.61
C LYS A 85 3.21 4.04 -10.76
N VAL A 86 3.34 3.96 -9.44
CA VAL A 86 2.30 4.44 -8.51
C VAL A 86 2.52 5.93 -8.26
N LEU A 87 1.48 6.74 -8.44
CA LEU A 87 1.53 8.20 -8.34
C LEU A 87 1.15 8.66 -6.93
N SER A 88 1.86 8.12 -5.95
CA SER A 88 1.65 8.41 -4.53
C SER A 88 2.95 8.22 -3.75
N PRO A 89 3.25 9.09 -2.77
CA PRO A 89 4.34 8.87 -1.84
C PRO A 89 3.96 7.90 -0.71
N GLN A 90 2.66 7.63 -0.52
CA GLN A 90 2.20 6.73 0.53
C GLN A 90 2.46 5.27 0.17
N ASN A 91 2.70 4.45 1.19
CA ASN A 91 2.85 3.02 1.01
C ASN A 91 1.49 2.37 0.69
N ILE A 92 1.35 1.77 -0.49
CA ILE A 92 0.10 1.10 -0.86
C ILE A 92 -0.20 -0.15 -0.03
N SER A 93 0.82 -0.78 0.55
CA SER A 93 0.68 -1.95 1.42
C SER A 93 0.50 -1.59 2.89
N SER A 94 0.20 -0.33 3.21
CA SER A 94 -0.05 0.09 4.59
C SER A 94 -1.33 -0.52 5.16
N TYR A 95 -1.31 -0.84 6.46
CA TYR A 95 -2.47 -1.37 7.16
C TYR A 95 -3.64 -0.39 7.12
N SER A 96 -4.81 -0.88 6.72
CA SER A 96 -6.04 -0.16 6.98
C SER A 96 -6.24 -0.03 8.49
N THR A 97 -6.40 1.20 8.98
CA THR A 97 -6.69 1.51 10.39
C THR A 97 -8.05 0.98 10.85
N SER A 98 -8.87 0.49 9.91
CA SER A 98 -10.20 -0.04 10.16
C SER A 98 -10.20 -1.49 10.69
N ASN A 99 -9.77 -1.67 11.94
CA ASN A 99 -10.01 -2.84 12.83
C ASN A 99 -9.68 -4.27 12.35
N LYS A 100 -9.32 -4.49 11.09
CA LYS A 100 -8.88 -5.80 10.59
C LYS A 100 -7.37 -5.91 10.74
N ASN A 101 -6.91 -7.03 11.26
CA ASN A 101 -5.47 -7.34 11.35
C ASN A 101 -4.87 -7.81 10.02
N SER A 102 -5.48 -7.42 8.90
CA SER A 102 -5.05 -7.74 7.54
C SER A 102 -4.64 -6.48 6.78
N ASN A 103 -3.66 -6.63 5.90
CA ASN A 103 -3.42 -5.66 4.84
C ASN A 103 -4.52 -5.84 3.78
N PHE A 104 -4.97 -4.74 3.19
CA PHE A 104 -6.05 -4.72 2.21
C PHE A 104 -5.56 -4.14 0.89
N GLY A 105 -5.62 -4.93 -0.17
CA GLY A 105 -5.29 -4.46 -1.52
C GLY A 105 -6.41 -3.63 -2.13
N GLU A 106 -6.21 -2.33 -2.35
CA GLU A 106 -7.21 -1.44 -2.96
C GLU A 106 -7.08 -1.36 -4.49
N TYR A 107 -8.16 -0.94 -5.16
CA TYR A 107 -8.12 -0.55 -6.57
C TYR A 107 -7.36 0.77 -6.76
N LEU A 108 -6.45 0.76 -7.72
CA LEU A 108 -5.81 1.96 -8.26
C LEU A 108 -6.40 2.25 -9.64
N PHE A 109 -6.42 3.53 -10.05
CA PHE A 109 -6.93 3.92 -11.37
C PHE A 109 -5.79 4.39 -12.28
N ASN A 110 -5.87 4.05 -13.57
CA ASN A 110 -4.91 4.52 -14.56
C ASN A 110 -5.17 6.00 -14.88
N VAL A 111 -4.13 6.83 -14.83
CA VAL A 111 -4.24 8.26 -15.19
C VAL A 111 -4.43 8.49 -16.69
N ASP A 112 -3.96 7.56 -17.52
CA ASP A 112 -4.08 7.62 -18.98
C ASP A 112 -5.45 7.09 -19.45
N ASP A 113 -6.04 6.15 -18.70
CA ASP A 113 -7.40 5.63 -18.90
C ASP A 113 -8.15 5.45 -17.57
N THR A 114 -8.93 6.46 -17.17
CA THR A 114 -9.68 6.44 -15.90
C THR A 114 -10.77 5.36 -15.78
N THR A 115 -11.04 4.62 -16.88
CA THR A 115 -11.94 3.46 -16.87
C THR A 115 -11.24 2.16 -16.49
N GLU A 116 -9.91 2.15 -16.57
CA GLU A 116 -9.07 1.03 -16.16
C GLU A 116 -8.73 1.13 -14.67
N GLU A 117 -8.94 0.02 -13.97
CA GLU A 117 -8.61 -0.14 -12.56
C GLU A 117 -7.74 -1.38 -12.38
N LYS A 118 -6.84 -1.35 -11.40
CA LYS A 118 -5.90 -2.45 -11.14
C LYS A 118 -5.70 -2.64 -9.65
N ILE A 119 -5.70 -3.88 -9.19
CA ILE A 119 -5.33 -4.26 -7.83
C ILE A 119 -3.86 -4.71 -7.85
N LEU A 120 -2.99 -3.92 -7.24
CA LEU A 120 -1.54 -4.19 -7.26
C LEU A 120 -1.10 -5.23 -6.21
N ILE A 121 -1.83 -5.33 -5.10
CA ILE A 121 -1.52 -6.23 -4.00
C ILE A 121 -2.23 -7.57 -4.21
N SER A 122 -1.48 -8.66 -4.04
CA SER A 122 -2.01 -10.02 -4.13
C SER A 122 -1.82 -10.77 -2.80
N CYS A 123 -2.58 -11.83 -2.58
CA CYS A 123 -2.49 -12.68 -1.40
C CYS A 123 -1.82 -14.01 -1.71
N SER A 124 -1.09 -14.55 -0.73
CA SER A 124 -0.69 -15.95 -0.76
C SER A 124 -1.89 -16.85 -0.44
N GLU A 125 -2.01 -17.98 -1.13
CA GLU A 125 -3.13 -18.92 -0.92
C GLU A 125 -3.24 -19.36 0.54
N LYS A 126 -2.09 -19.59 1.20
CA LYS A 126 -2.01 -20.01 2.60
C LYS A 126 -2.59 -18.96 3.55
N ARG A 127 -2.30 -17.68 3.33
CA ARG A 127 -2.75 -16.58 4.19
C ARG A 127 -4.17 -16.14 3.87
N PHE A 128 -4.59 -16.21 2.61
CA PHE A 128 -5.99 -16.06 2.20
C PHE A 128 -6.90 -17.06 2.94
N LYS A 129 -6.56 -18.36 2.94
CA LYS A 129 -7.32 -19.40 3.65
C LYS A 129 -7.40 -19.18 5.18
N LYS A 130 -6.43 -18.46 5.76
CA LYS A 130 -6.40 -18.08 7.17
C LYS A 130 -7.05 -16.71 7.45
N THR A 131 -7.63 -16.07 6.44
CA THR A 131 -8.17 -14.70 6.50
C THR A 131 -7.17 -13.67 7.04
N LEU A 132 -5.88 -13.84 6.69
CA LEU A 132 -4.80 -12.93 7.08
C LEU A 132 -4.41 -11.94 5.97
N CYS A 133 -4.95 -12.15 4.78
CA CYS A 133 -4.80 -11.29 3.62
C CYS A 133 -6.14 -11.18 2.90
N GLU A 134 -6.51 -9.97 2.50
CA GLU A 134 -7.72 -9.67 1.73
C GLU A 134 -7.37 -8.64 0.65
N THR A 135 -8.08 -8.67 -0.48
CA THR A 135 -8.01 -7.63 -1.52
C THR A 135 -9.41 -7.11 -1.80
N GLU A 136 -9.49 -6.02 -2.53
CA GLU A 136 -10.69 -5.67 -3.28
C GLU A 136 -11.12 -6.82 -4.19
N ILE A 137 -12.41 -6.85 -4.52
CA ILE A 137 -13.00 -7.96 -5.28
C ILE A 137 -12.57 -7.86 -6.74
N CYS A 138 -11.78 -8.82 -7.22
CA CYS A 138 -11.51 -9.00 -8.64
C CYS A 138 -12.63 -9.80 -9.32
N ASN A 139 -12.95 -9.47 -10.56
CA ASN A 139 -13.90 -10.19 -11.41
C ASN A 139 -13.20 -11.01 -12.50
N SER A 140 -11.98 -10.60 -12.85
CA SER A 140 -11.16 -11.23 -13.89
C SER A 140 -9.68 -11.21 -13.51
N ASP A 141 -8.88 -12.09 -14.13
CA ASP A 141 -7.43 -12.10 -13.94
C ASP A 141 -6.79 -10.75 -14.28
N SER A 142 -7.30 -10.06 -15.30
CA SER A 142 -6.80 -8.74 -15.72
C SER A 142 -7.01 -7.64 -14.70
N ASP A 143 -7.91 -7.80 -13.72
CA ASP A 143 -8.09 -6.82 -12.64
C ASP A 143 -6.89 -6.86 -11.66
N CYS A 144 -6.19 -7.99 -11.59
CA CYS A 144 -5.05 -8.21 -10.72
C CYS A 144 -3.73 -7.91 -11.43
N PHE A 145 -2.79 -7.27 -10.74
CA PHE A 145 -1.43 -7.10 -11.27
C PHE A 145 -0.75 -8.44 -11.53
N SER A 146 -0.91 -9.41 -10.62
CA SER A 146 -0.42 -10.79 -10.76
C SER A 146 -1.06 -11.60 -11.89
N ASN A 147 -2.07 -11.04 -12.56
CA ASN A 147 -2.88 -11.72 -13.56
C ASN A 147 -3.51 -13.04 -13.06
N LYS A 148 -3.97 -13.05 -11.80
CA LYS A 148 -4.54 -14.23 -11.16
C LYS A 148 -5.61 -13.87 -10.14
N CYS A 149 -6.87 -13.99 -10.55
CA CYS A 149 -8.05 -13.76 -9.73
C CYS A 149 -8.67 -15.11 -9.31
N VAL A 150 -8.65 -15.42 -8.02
CA VAL A 150 -9.20 -16.67 -7.47
C VAL A 150 -10.22 -16.34 -6.41
N GLU A 151 -11.46 -16.82 -6.61
CA GLU A 151 -12.57 -16.60 -5.67
C GLU A 151 -12.80 -15.10 -5.33
N GLY A 152 -12.56 -14.24 -6.33
CA GLY A 152 -12.70 -12.79 -6.19
C GLY A 152 -11.56 -12.11 -5.44
N THR A 153 -10.45 -12.80 -5.17
CA THR A 153 -9.25 -12.23 -4.54
C THR A 153 -8.05 -12.34 -5.49
N CYS A 154 -7.23 -11.29 -5.57
CA CYS A 154 -5.99 -11.35 -6.32
C CYS A 154 -4.97 -12.23 -5.59
N MET A 155 -4.47 -13.27 -6.25
CA MET A 155 -3.50 -14.21 -5.69
C MET A 155 -2.14 -14.01 -6.31
N ILE A 156 -1.08 -14.32 -5.55
CA ILE A 156 0.28 -14.31 -6.10
C ILE A 156 0.41 -15.30 -7.25
N ASN A 157 1.22 -14.91 -8.23
CA ASN A 157 1.57 -15.76 -9.36
C ASN A 157 3.01 -16.25 -9.19
N GLU A 158 3.18 -17.51 -8.81
CA GLU A 158 4.50 -18.07 -8.53
C GLU A 158 5.41 -18.14 -9.77
N ASP A 159 4.81 -18.21 -10.95
CA ASP A 159 5.53 -18.24 -12.22
C ASP A 159 5.96 -16.83 -12.68
N ASP A 160 5.34 -15.78 -12.13
CA ASP A 160 5.64 -14.39 -12.44
C ASP A 160 5.51 -13.48 -11.20
N PRO A 161 6.45 -13.58 -10.24
CA PRO A 161 6.37 -12.83 -8.98
C PRO A 161 6.36 -11.32 -9.19
N ALA A 162 5.62 -10.61 -8.34
CA ALA A 162 5.65 -9.16 -8.32
C ALA A 162 6.83 -8.61 -7.49
N TYR A 163 7.40 -7.52 -7.95
CA TYR A 163 8.44 -6.76 -7.29
C TYR A 163 7.93 -5.35 -7.00
N ILE A 164 8.29 -4.81 -5.85
CA ILE A 164 8.12 -3.40 -5.52
C ILE A 164 9.48 -2.71 -5.54
N CYS A 165 9.61 -1.69 -6.38
CA CYS A 165 10.79 -0.84 -6.42
C CYS A 165 10.52 0.43 -5.63
N ARG A 166 11.32 0.67 -4.59
CA ARG A 166 11.20 1.88 -3.76
C ARG A 166 12.51 2.61 -3.54
N THR A 167 12.41 3.91 -3.30
CA THR A 167 13.53 4.69 -2.77
C THR A 167 13.94 4.13 -1.42
N THR A 168 15.24 3.87 -1.25
CA THR A 168 15.83 3.43 0.01
C THR A 168 17.14 4.16 0.28
N LYS A 169 17.61 4.04 1.52
CA LYS A 169 18.92 4.53 1.95
C LYS A 169 19.72 3.38 2.54
N GLU A 170 20.85 3.06 1.92
CA GLU A 170 21.79 2.03 2.38
C GLU A 170 23.19 2.65 2.45
N ASN A 171 23.90 2.51 3.58
CA ASN A 171 25.27 3.03 3.74
C ASN A 171 25.43 4.53 3.40
N SER A 172 24.43 5.35 3.73
CA SER A 172 24.35 6.79 3.37
C SER A 172 24.09 7.12 1.90
N GLU A 173 23.93 6.12 1.04
CA GLU A 173 23.60 6.29 -0.37
C GLU A 173 22.09 6.15 -0.59
N LEU A 174 21.52 7.09 -1.35
CA LEU A 174 20.13 7.04 -1.80
C LEU A 174 20.06 6.32 -3.14
N LYS A 175 19.19 5.31 -3.24
CA LYS A 175 19.01 4.52 -4.47
C LYS A 175 17.60 3.94 -4.55
N VAL A 176 17.22 3.47 -5.73
CA VAL A 176 16.00 2.66 -5.89
C VAL A 176 16.38 1.19 -5.80
N LYS A 177 15.62 0.40 -5.04
CA LYS A 177 15.84 -1.04 -4.91
C LYS A 177 14.54 -1.78 -5.20
N CYS A 178 14.62 -2.79 -6.07
CA CYS A 178 13.49 -3.63 -6.44
C CYS A 178 13.58 -4.97 -5.71
N LEU A 179 12.59 -5.26 -4.89
CA LEU A 179 12.53 -6.49 -4.08
C LEU A 179 11.12 -7.06 -4.12
N LEU A 180 10.93 -8.29 -3.63
CA LEU A 180 9.66 -8.99 -3.71
C LEU A 180 8.54 -8.21 -3.00
N ALA A 181 7.39 -8.12 -3.65
CA ALA A 181 6.23 -7.41 -3.11
C ALA A 181 5.60 -8.15 -1.91
N TYR A 182 4.64 -7.50 -1.26
CA TYR A 182 3.85 -8.11 -0.18
C TYR A 182 3.22 -9.44 -0.62
N GLU A 183 3.23 -10.43 0.28
CA GLU A 183 2.77 -11.83 0.14
C GLU A 183 3.52 -12.71 -0.87
N GLU A 184 4.51 -12.18 -1.59
CA GLU A 184 5.37 -12.97 -2.47
C GLU A 184 6.28 -13.91 -1.67
N LYS A 185 6.63 -15.06 -2.26
CA LYS A 185 7.44 -16.09 -1.60
C LYS A 185 8.88 -15.64 -1.37
N CYS A 186 9.35 -15.71 -0.13
CA CYS A 186 10.70 -15.29 0.27
C CYS A 186 11.46 -16.40 1.00
N GLN A 187 12.79 -16.29 1.01
CA GLN A 187 13.67 -17.15 1.81
C GLN A 187 14.13 -16.42 3.07
N GLU A 188 14.44 -15.13 2.93
CA GLU A 188 14.98 -14.26 3.97
C GLU A 188 14.46 -12.81 3.87
N ASP A 189 14.68 -12.02 4.93
CA ASP A 189 14.16 -10.65 5.03
C ASP A 189 14.73 -9.70 3.95
N SER A 190 15.91 -10.01 3.42
CA SER A 190 16.56 -9.27 2.31
C SER A 190 15.79 -9.37 1.00
N ASP A 191 14.99 -10.42 0.81
CA ASP A 191 14.24 -10.64 -0.42
C ASP A 191 13.04 -9.71 -0.55
N CYS A 192 12.49 -9.26 0.57
CA CYS A 192 11.24 -8.50 0.63
C CYS A 192 11.46 -7.02 0.40
N GLY A 193 10.56 -6.34 -0.30
CA GLY A 193 10.60 -4.89 -0.48
C GLY A 193 10.03 -4.11 0.69
N ASP A 194 10.11 -2.78 0.57
CA ASP A 194 9.46 -1.86 1.49
C ASP A 194 9.87 -2.10 2.97
N ILE A 195 8.95 -2.05 3.94
CA ILE A 195 9.19 -2.36 5.35
C ILE A 195 8.87 -3.83 5.68
N ALA A 196 8.66 -4.68 4.67
CA ALA A 196 8.26 -6.06 4.86
C ALA A 196 9.44 -6.96 5.29
N THR A 197 9.11 -8.01 6.05
CA THR A 197 10.00 -9.08 6.49
C THR A 197 9.52 -10.42 5.96
N CYS A 198 10.40 -11.41 5.90
CA CYS A 198 10.05 -12.74 5.45
C CYS A 198 9.44 -13.54 6.60
N SER A 199 8.15 -13.86 6.49
CA SER A 199 7.46 -14.66 7.49
C SER A 199 8.16 -16.01 7.68
N LYS A 200 8.54 -16.33 8.91
CA LYS A 200 9.18 -17.62 9.24
C LYS A 200 8.25 -18.81 8.95
N ASP A 201 6.96 -18.63 9.20
CA ASP A 201 5.97 -19.70 9.12
C ASP A 201 5.38 -19.86 7.71
N ASP A 202 5.05 -18.74 7.06
CA ASP A 202 4.38 -18.74 5.77
C ASP A 202 5.35 -18.61 4.59
N LYS A 203 6.61 -18.23 4.84
CA LYS A 203 7.65 -18.02 3.81
C LYS A 203 7.22 -17.06 2.71
N VAL A 204 6.57 -15.98 3.14
CA VAL A 204 6.12 -14.89 2.29
C VAL A 204 6.43 -13.54 2.93
N CYS A 205 6.57 -12.50 2.11
CA CYS A 205 6.81 -11.15 2.56
C CYS A 205 5.59 -10.59 3.28
N ILE A 206 5.75 -10.19 4.54
CA ILE A 206 4.68 -9.61 5.35
C ILE A 206 5.14 -8.28 5.94
N ILE A 207 4.24 -7.33 6.03
CA ILE A 207 4.41 -6.17 6.89
C ILE A 207 3.78 -6.58 8.22
N GLU A 208 4.48 -6.41 9.34
CA GLU A 208 3.94 -6.66 10.67
C GLU A 208 3.38 -5.36 11.24
N LYS A 209 2.23 -5.41 11.92
CA LYS A 209 1.74 -4.25 12.67
C LYS A 209 2.76 -4.02 13.78
N VAL A 210 3.43 -2.87 13.73
CA VAL A 210 4.05 -2.33 14.94
C VAL A 210 2.89 -2.12 15.91
N GLN A 211 2.73 -3.01 16.88
CA GLN A 211 1.85 -2.73 18.00
C GLN A 211 2.45 -1.51 18.67
N GLU A 212 1.90 -0.34 18.39
CA GLU A 212 2.15 0.81 19.24
C GLU A 212 1.69 0.38 20.62
N GLU A 213 2.63 0.03 21.49
CA GLU A 213 2.37 -0.16 22.92
C GLU A 213 1.93 1.20 23.45
N THR A 214 0.66 1.52 23.26
CA THR A 214 0.03 2.67 23.89
C THR A 214 0.04 2.37 25.38
N ASN A 215 1.07 2.86 26.06
CA ASN A 215 1.31 2.67 27.48
C ASN A 215 0.32 3.53 28.29
N TYR A 216 -0.98 3.28 28.11
CA TYR A 216 -2.07 3.99 28.80
C TYR A 216 -1.98 3.81 30.32
N THR A 217 -1.32 2.75 30.79
CA THR A 217 -1.02 2.52 32.21
C THR A 217 -0.14 3.60 32.84
N LYS A 218 0.63 4.38 32.06
CA LYS A 218 1.43 5.50 32.59
C LYS A 218 0.59 6.70 33.04
N TYR A 219 -0.65 6.83 32.58
CA TYR A 219 -1.53 7.96 32.89
C TYR A 219 -2.56 7.69 34.01
N ILE A 220 -2.65 6.46 34.55
CA ILE A 220 -3.68 6.10 35.54
C ILE A 220 -3.27 6.41 37.01
N PHE A 221 -2.04 6.87 37.30
CA PHE A 221 -1.55 7.02 38.67
C PHE A 221 -1.38 8.47 39.19
N ILE A 222 -2.34 9.39 38.99
CA ILE A 222 -2.34 10.71 39.69
C ILE A 222 -3.74 11.13 40.17
N SER A 223 -4.52 10.22 40.78
CA SER A 223 -5.79 10.58 41.42
C SER A 223 -6.07 9.83 42.73
N ARG A 224 -5.05 9.68 43.57
CA ARG A 224 -5.24 9.47 45.02
C ARG A 224 -4.74 10.68 45.80
N VAL A 225 -5.45 11.80 45.64
CA VAL A 225 -5.32 12.98 46.50
C VAL A 225 -6.00 12.66 47.84
N ILE A 226 -5.16 12.37 48.83
CA ILE A 226 -5.23 12.74 50.25
C ILE A 226 -6.64 13.00 50.82
N VAL A 227 -7.26 11.98 51.41
CA VAL A 227 -8.26 12.19 52.46
C VAL A 227 -7.50 12.45 53.77
N LYS A 228 -7.40 13.73 54.17
CA LYS A 228 -6.98 14.11 55.52
C LYS A 228 -8.05 13.63 56.49
N ASN A 229 -7.68 12.75 57.43
CA ASN A 229 -8.50 12.47 58.61
C ASN A 229 -8.11 13.47 59.70
N PRO A 230 -8.96 14.46 60.06
CA PRO A 230 -8.72 15.25 61.26
C PRO A 230 -9.05 14.39 62.48
N LYS A 231 -8.02 14.13 63.32
CA LYS A 231 -8.24 13.61 64.68
C LYS A 231 -9.03 14.67 65.46
N LEU A 232 -10.23 14.32 65.91
CA LEU A 232 -10.93 15.04 66.96
C LEU A 232 -10.35 14.62 68.32
N ALA A 233 -10.14 15.63 69.15
CA ALA A 233 -9.63 15.56 70.52
C ALA A 233 -10.61 14.88 71.48
#